data_AF-A0A966HXL3-F1
#
_entry.id   AF-A0A966HXL3-F1
#
_cell.length_a   1.000
_cell.length_b   1.000
_cell.length_c   1.000
_cell.angle_alpha   90.00
_cell.angle_beta   90.00
_cell.angle_gamma   90.00
#
_symmetry.space_group_name_H-M   'P 1'
#
loop_
_entity.id
_entity.type
_entity.pdbx_description
1 polymer ?
#
loop_
_entity_poly.entity_id
_entity_poly.type
_entity_poly.pdbx_seq_one_letter_code
_entity_poly.pdbx_strand_id
1 'polypeptide(L)'
;SKEAKLINNELSLYLNSENINYFPENEILPYDHFSAPDNILSDRFSILNSLDKGKKIIITTIKSLFELYPTKDFFQSKETFNLGDSLSINKLEKILISLNYEKVNRIEGINQYSLRGGIIDIYTPIYRNPLRIEIFDDSVESIRFFDLETQSSIEKSNNFRLSKSSLYTFDDHSLKIFRDNWREYFQEYDERHCEIFQNLNTSRKAEYLIVIHSLY
;
A
#
# COMPACT_ATOMS: atom_id res chain seq x y z
N SER A 1 -21.73 1.64 0.62
CA SER A 1 -21.22 0.98 1.84
C SER A 1 -22.21 -0.01 2.51
N LYS A 2 -23.32 0.41 3.13
CA LYS A 2 -24.18 -0.48 3.97
C LYS A 2 -24.86 -1.62 3.20
N GLU A 3 -25.49 -1.32 2.07
CA GLU A 3 -26.18 -2.33 1.24
C GLU A 3 -25.22 -3.36 0.67
N ALA A 4 -24.06 -2.94 0.19
CA ALA A 4 -23.03 -3.84 -0.31
C ALA A 4 -22.50 -4.79 0.78
N LYS A 5 -22.29 -4.28 2.01
CA LYS A 5 -21.95 -5.11 3.18
C LYS A 5 -23.09 -6.09 3.53
N LEU A 6 -24.35 -5.65 3.45
CA LEU A 6 -25.52 -6.51 3.67
C LEU A 6 -25.58 -7.66 2.64
N ILE A 7 -25.47 -7.34 1.35
CA ILE A 7 -25.45 -8.34 0.27
C ILE A 7 -24.29 -9.32 0.45
N ASN A 8 -23.11 -8.84 0.86
CA ASN A 8 -21.97 -9.70 1.16
C ASN A 8 -22.28 -10.71 2.27
N ASN A 9 -22.91 -10.25 3.35
CA ASN A 9 -23.29 -11.11 4.46
C ASN A 9 -24.37 -12.12 4.05
N GLU A 10 -25.39 -11.67 3.31
CA GLU A 10 -26.47 -12.55 2.84
C GLU A 10 -25.96 -13.63 1.88
N LEU A 11 -25.15 -13.28 0.88
CA LEU A 11 -24.59 -14.26 -0.06
C LEU A 11 -23.67 -15.27 0.63
N SER A 12 -22.96 -14.84 1.69
CA SER A 12 -22.09 -15.72 2.49
C SER A 12 -22.87 -16.79 3.27
N LEU A 13 -24.19 -16.65 3.44
CA LEU A 13 -25.05 -17.69 4.02
C LEU A 13 -25.36 -18.83 3.04
N TYR A 14 -25.29 -18.57 1.74
CA TYR A 14 -25.70 -19.52 0.69
C TYR A 14 -24.54 -20.07 -0.14
N LEU A 15 -23.42 -19.36 -0.19
CA LEU A 15 -22.25 -19.71 -0.99
C LEU A 15 -21.02 -19.87 -0.09
N ASN A 16 -19.99 -20.55 -0.60
CA ASN A 16 -18.70 -20.58 0.09
C ASN A 16 -18.13 -19.16 0.18
N SER A 17 -17.97 -18.67 1.41
CA SER A 17 -17.46 -17.33 1.73
C SER A 17 -16.06 -17.09 1.17
N GLU A 18 -15.25 -18.13 0.96
CA GLU A 18 -13.92 -18.00 0.34
C GLU A 18 -13.98 -17.45 -1.10
N ASN A 19 -15.13 -17.53 -1.76
CA ASN A 19 -15.33 -17.05 -3.13
C ASN A 19 -16.05 -15.71 -3.20
N ILE A 20 -16.43 -15.11 -2.08
CA ILE A 20 -17.10 -13.82 -2.03
C ILE A 20 -16.17 -12.81 -1.37
N ASN A 21 -15.90 -11.71 -2.07
CA ASN A 21 -15.11 -10.61 -1.51
C ASN A 21 -15.87 -9.29 -1.62
N TYR A 22 -15.90 -8.54 -0.53
CA TYR A 22 -16.36 -7.15 -0.53
C TYR A 22 -15.19 -6.23 -0.86
N PHE A 23 -15.25 -5.54 -2.00
CA PHE A 23 -14.28 -4.54 -2.40
C PHE A 23 -14.71 -3.14 -1.89
N PRO A 24 -14.01 -2.61 -0.87
CA PRO A 24 -14.46 -1.41 -0.15
C PRO A 24 -14.29 -0.10 -0.95
N GLU A 25 -15.03 0.92 -0.53
CA GLU A 25 -14.79 2.32 -0.90
C GLU A 25 -13.57 2.84 -0.14
N ASN A 26 -12.84 3.84 -0.67
CA ASN A 26 -11.72 4.48 0.03
C ASN A 26 -12.10 5.20 1.34
N GLU A 27 -13.39 5.37 1.63
CA GLU A 27 -13.92 6.11 2.79
C GLU A 27 -13.40 7.56 2.92
N ILE A 28 -12.93 8.15 1.81
CA ILE A 28 -12.57 9.57 1.68
C ILE A 28 -13.60 10.33 0.85
N LEU A 29 -13.74 11.64 1.11
CA LEU A 29 -14.49 12.54 0.24
C LEU A 29 -13.66 12.91 -1.01
N PRO A 30 -14.30 13.27 -2.13
CA PRO A 30 -13.58 13.87 -3.25
C PRO A 30 -12.82 15.13 -2.79
N TYR A 31 -11.55 15.26 -3.16
CA TYR A 31 -10.68 16.38 -2.78
C TYR A 31 -10.41 16.53 -1.28
N ASP A 32 -10.55 15.45 -0.50
CA ASP A 32 -10.21 15.44 0.91
C ASP A 32 -8.68 15.52 1.13
N HIS A 33 -8.28 16.01 2.31
CA HIS A 33 -6.88 16.09 2.72
C HIS A 33 -6.39 14.83 3.45
N PHE A 34 -7.24 13.79 3.53
CA PHE A 34 -6.92 12.52 4.19
C PHE A 34 -6.71 11.38 3.18
N SER A 35 -5.89 10.40 3.58
CA SER A 35 -5.71 9.16 2.82
C SER A 35 -6.80 8.17 3.16
N ALA A 36 -7.03 7.23 2.24
CA ALA A 36 -7.81 6.05 2.56
C ALA A 36 -7.19 5.33 3.78
N PRO A 37 -8.02 4.85 4.73
CA PRO A 37 -7.53 4.05 5.85
C PRO A 37 -6.69 2.84 5.39
N ASP A 38 -5.61 2.55 6.12
CA ASP A 38 -4.65 1.48 5.79
C ASP A 38 -5.35 0.11 5.60
N ASN A 39 -6.33 -0.22 6.44
CA ASN A 39 -7.09 -1.46 6.33
C ASN A 39 -7.88 -1.57 5.03
N ILE A 40 -8.40 -0.45 4.51
CA ILE A 40 -9.13 -0.40 3.24
C ILE A 40 -8.17 -0.61 2.08
N LEU A 41 -7.00 0.05 2.10
CA LEU A 41 -5.96 -0.18 1.10
C LEU A 41 -5.52 -1.65 1.09
N SER A 42 -5.28 -2.23 2.26
CA SER A 42 -4.87 -3.63 2.35
C SER A 42 -5.92 -4.61 1.86
N ASP A 43 -7.20 -4.37 2.16
CA ASP A 43 -8.30 -5.20 1.65
C ASP A 43 -8.37 -5.13 0.11
N ARG A 44 -8.24 -3.94 -0.49
CA ARG A 44 -8.26 -3.78 -1.96
C ARG A 44 -7.08 -4.51 -2.62
N PHE A 45 -5.88 -4.34 -2.09
CA PHE A 45 -4.69 -5.04 -2.60
C PHE A 45 -4.83 -6.55 -2.49
N SER A 46 -5.28 -7.06 -1.33
CA SER A 46 -5.49 -8.49 -1.11
C SER A 46 -6.49 -9.08 -2.11
N ILE A 47 -7.63 -8.41 -2.30
CA ILE A 47 -8.67 -8.86 -3.25
C ILE A 47 -8.12 -8.89 -4.67
N LEU A 48 -7.49 -7.81 -5.14
CA LEU A 48 -6.95 -7.72 -6.50
C LEU A 48 -5.86 -8.77 -6.78
N ASN A 49 -5.01 -9.07 -5.78
CA ASN A 49 -3.99 -10.12 -5.89
C ASN A 49 -4.55 -11.55 -5.75
N SER A 50 -5.83 -11.71 -5.40
CA SER A 50 -6.48 -13.01 -5.27
C SER A 50 -7.28 -13.43 -6.51
N LEU A 51 -7.54 -12.49 -7.43
CA LEU A 51 -8.48 -12.68 -8.56
C LEU A 51 -8.06 -13.79 -9.55
N ASP A 52 -6.77 -14.10 -9.64
CA ASP A 52 -6.29 -15.16 -10.54
C ASP A 52 -6.55 -16.58 -10.00
N LYS A 53 -7.01 -16.71 -8.75
CA LYS A 53 -7.25 -17.99 -8.07
C LYS A 53 -8.71 -18.45 -8.18
N GLY A 54 -9.18 -18.65 -9.40
CA GLY A 54 -10.50 -19.19 -9.69
C GLY A 54 -11.62 -18.15 -9.73
N LYS A 55 -12.87 -18.62 -9.79
CA LYS A 55 -14.05 -17.73 -9.91
C LYS A 55 -14.35 -17.07 -8.57
N LYS A 56 -14.41 -15.74 -8.56
CA LYS A 56 -14.75 -14.92 -7.38
C LYS A 56 -15.96 -14.03 -7.69
N ILE A 57 -16.82 -13.86 -6.68
CA ILE A 57 -17.90 -12.85 -6.68
C ILE A 57 -17.35 -11.63 -5.94
N ILE A 58 -17.28 -10.50 -6.65
CA ILE A 58 -16.85 -9.24 -6.07
C ILE A 58 -18.07 -8.35 -5.85
N ILE A 59 -18.27 -7.96 -4.61
CA ILE A 59 -19.35 -7.05 -4.21
C ILE A 59 -18.72 -5.71 -3.94
N THR A 60 -19.19 -4.68 -4.62
CA THR A 60 -18.64 -3.33 -4.46
C THR A 60 -19.75 -2.29 -4.53
N THR A 61 -19.38 -1.03 -4.63
CA THR A 61 -20.30 0.11 -4.65
C THR A 61 -20.19 0.84 -5.97
N ILE A 62 -21.22 1.61 -6.32
CA ILE A 62 -21.21 2.43 -7.54
C ILE A 62 -20.01 3.40 -7.50
N LYS A 63 -19.72 4.00 -6.33
CA LYS A 63 -18.58 4.90 -6.17
C LYS A 63 -17.25 4.20 -6.52
N SER A 64 -17.01 3.03 -5.95
CA SER A 64 -15.80 2.24 -6.25
C SER A 64 -15.74 1.80 -7.71
N LEU A 65 -16.87 1.58 -8.39
CA LEU A 65 -16.89 1.16 -9.80
C LEU A 65 -16.45 2.29 -10.75
N PHE A 66 -16.78 3.54 -10.42
CA PHE A 66 -16.46 4.72 -11.24
C PHE A 66 -15.20 5.47 -10.79
N GLU A 67 -14.56 5.04 -9.72
CA GLU A 67 -13.26 5.56 -9.29
C GLU A 67 -12.19 5.29 -10.36
N LEU A 68 -11.25 6.22 -10.51
CA LEU A 68 -10.09 6.02 -11.37
C LEU A 68 -9.05 5.19 -10.63
N TYR A 69 -8.58 4.12 -11.29
CA TYR A 69 -7.61 3.22 -10.73
C TYR A 69 -6.26 3.28 -11.43
N PRO A 70 -5.17 3.04 -10.68
CA PRO A 70 -3.92 2.55 -11.24
C PRO A 70 -4.11 1.37 -12.20
N THR A 71 -3.13 1.19 -13.07
CA THR A 71 -2.99 -0.07 -13.81
C THR A 71 -2.86 -1.25 -12.85
N LYS A 72 -3.25 -2.45 -13.30
CA LYS A 72 -3.13 -3.70 -12.50
C LYS A 72 -1.71 -3.94 -11.99
N ASP A 73 -0.69 -3.48 -12.72
CA ASP A 73 0.73 -3.60 -12.36
C ASP A 73 1.05 -3.03 -10.97
N PHE A 74 0.37 -1.94 -10.58
CA PHE A 74 0.57 -1.29 -9.28
C PHE A 74 0.17 -2.21 -8.12
N PHE A 75 -0.98 -2.85 -8.26
CA PHE A 75 -1.53 -3.72 -7.23
C PHE A 75 -0.79 -5.06 -7.14
N GLN A 76 -0.21 -5.52 -8.25
CA GLN A 76 0.47 -6.81 -8.30
C GLN A 76 1.65 -6.88 -7.32
N SER A 77 1.68 -7.97 -6.55
CA SER A 77 2.88 -8.40 -5.87
C SER A 77 4.03 -8.57 -6.86
N LYS A 78 5.17 -7.98 -6.54
CA LYS A 78 6.38 -7.97 -7.36
C LYS A 78 7.37 -9.03 -6.92
N GLU A 79 7.55 -9.18 -5.62
CA GLU A 79 8.54 -10.07 -5.05
C GLU A 79 7.86 -10.97 -4.01
N THR A 80 8.26 -12.24 -3.97
CA THR A 80 7.82 -13.22 -2.97
C THR A 80 9.06 -13.88 -2.40
N PHE A 81 9.16 -13.90 -1.07
CA PHE A 81 10.26 -14.51 -0.34
C PHE A 81 9.72 -15.55 0.63
N ASN A 82 10.42 -16.66 0.77
CA ASN A 82 10.08 -17.76 1.64
C ASN A 82 11.04 -17.83 2.83
N LEU A 83 10.58 -18.50 3.88
CA LEU A 83 11.44 -18.92 4.98
C LEU A 83 12.58 -19.79 4.44
N GLY A 84 13.81 -19.49 4.86
CA GLY A 84 15.02 -20.16 4.41
C GLY A 84 15.60 -19.67 3.07
N ASP A 85 14.98 -18.66 2.43
CA ASP A 85 15.56 -18.05 1.24
C ASP A 85 16.91 -17.38 1.57
N SER A 86 17.88 -17.49 0.66
CA SER A 86 19.14 -16.75 0.75
C SER A 86 18.92 -15.27 0.39
N LEU A 87 18.81 -14.45 1.42
CA LEU A 87 18.50 -13.03 1.33
C LEU A 87 19.25 -12.26 2.43
N SER A 88 20.17 -11.40 2.02
CA SER A 88 20.83 -10.47 2.93
C SER A 88 19.95 -9.26 3.22
N ILE A 89 20.14 -8.65 4.39
CA ILE A 89 19.43 -7.42 4.78
C ILE A 89 19.68 -6.30 3.78
N ASN A 90 20.92 -6.12 3.35
CA ASN A 90 21.28 -5.10 2.35
C ASN A 90 20.57 -5.32 1.02
N LYS A 91 20.34 -6.58 0.62
CA LYS A 91 19.61 -6.91 -0.61
C LYS A 91 18.12 -6.60 -0.45
N LEU A 92 17.50 -6.99 0.66
CA LEU A 92 16.10 -6.69 0.94
C LEU A 92 15.85 -5.17 1.07
N GLU A 93 16.76 -4.43 1.71
CA GLU A 93 16.70 -2.97 1.79
C GLU A 93 16.73 -2.32 0.39
N LYS A 94 17.62 -2.77 -0.50
CA LYS A 94 17.65 -2.27 -1.89
C LYS A 94 16.35 -2.53 -2.63
N ILE A 95 15.72 -3.69 -2.42
CA ILE A 95 14.43 -4.03 -3.01
C ILE A 95 13.34 -3.09 -2.47
N LEU A 96 13.28 -2.86 -1.17
CA LEU A 96 12.32 -1.94 -0.56
C LEU A 96 12.47 -0.50 -1.07
N ILE A 97 13.71 -0.01 -1.21
CA ILE A 97 14.00 1.29 -1.81
C ILE A 97 13.50 1.34 -3.26
N SER A 98 13.75 0.29 -4.05
CA SER A 98 13.29 0.21 -5.45
C SER A 98 11.77 0.17 -5.58
N LEU A 99 11.07 -0.31 -4.54
CA LEU A 99 9.61 -0.33 -4.46
C LEU A 99 9.01 0.94 -3.83
N ASN A 100 9.84 1.93 -3.49
CA ASN A 100 9.49 3.20 -2.85
C ASN A 100 9.00 3.11 -1.40
N TYR A 101 9.47 2.13 -0.63
CA TYR A 101 9.20 2.11 0.81
C TYR A 101 10.00 3.20 1.54
N GLU A 102 9.42 3.79 2.56
CA GLU A 102 10.05 4.80 3.40
C GLU A 102 10.79 4.15 4.56
N LYS A 103 12.08 4.51 4.73
CA LYS A 103 12.86 4.08 5.89
C LYS A 103 12.54 4.96 7.09
N VAL A 104 12.05 4.34 8.16
CA VAL A 104 11.71 5.00 9.43
C VAL A 104 12.35 4.28 10.61
N ASN A 105 12.39 4.94 11.77
CA ASN A 105 12.91 4.32 13.01
C ASN A 105 11.93 3.32 13.62
N ARG A 106 10.63 3.57 13.44
CA ARG A 106 9.51 2.75 13.88
C ARG A 106 8.42 2.89 12.84
N ILE A 107 7.86 1.77 12.40
CA ILE A 107 6.75 1.80 11.45
C ILE A 107 5.48 2.28 12.16
N GLU A 108 4.73 3.13 11.47
CA GLU A 108 3.48 3.74 11.94
C GLU A 108 2.37 3.60 10.90
N GLY A 109 2.69 3.29 9.65
CA GLY A 109 1.71 3.09 8.58
C GLY A 109 2.24 2.25 7.43
N ILE A 110 1.35 1.94 6.49
CA ILE A 110 1.68 1.22 5.26
C ILE A 110 2.80 1.92 4.49
N ASN A 111 3.58 1.15 3.74
CA ASN A 111 4.70 1.57 2.90
C ASN A 111 5.96 2.01 3.65
N GLN A 112 6.03 1.71 4.94
CA GLN A 112 7.19 1.99 5.77
C GLN A 112 7.98 0.72 6.08
N TYR A 113 9.27 0.89 6.31
CA TYR A 113 10.12 -0.15 6.86
C TYR A 113 11.11 0.40 7.89
N SER A 114 11.54 -0.44 8.83
CA SER A 114 12.60 -0.11 9.78
C SER A 114 13.62 -1.23 9.85
N LEU A 115 14.88 -0.89 10.16
CA LEU A 115 15.99 -1.83 10.19
C LEU A 115 16.70 -1.73 11.54
N ARG A 116 16.86 -2.87 12.22
CA ARG A 116 17.53 -2.98 13.52
C ARG A 116 18.41 -4.23 13.56
N GLY A 117 19.69 -4.08 13.21
CA GLY A 117 20.63 -5.20 13.13
C GLY A 117 20.15 -6.25 12.14
N GLY A 118 19.92 -7.47 12.63
CA GLY A 118 19.41 -8.63 11.89
C GLY A 118 17.91 -8.59 11.53
N ILE A 119 17.18 -7.57 11.98
CA ILE A 119 15.71 -7.52 11.91
C ILE A 119 15.26 -6.39 11.00
N ILE A 120 14.28 -6.68 10.15
CA ILE A 120 13.59 -5.70 9.34
C ILE A 120 12.09 -5.80 9.55
N ASP A 121 11.49 -4.69 9.96
CA ASP A 121 10.03 -4.55 10.04
C ASP A 121 9.55 -3.88 8.76
N ILE A 122 8.50 -4.42 8.14
CA ILE A 122 7.96 -3.94 6.87
C ILE A 122 6.44 -3.90 6.96
N TYR A 123 5.83 -2.77 6.61
CA TYR A 123 4.39 -2.68 6.44
C TYR A 123 4.04 -2.52 4.96
N THR A 124 3.56 -3.59 4.34
CA THR A 124 3.17 -3.64 2.93
C THR A 124 1.64 -3.63 2.80
N PRO A 125 1.07 -3.00 1.76
CA PRO A 125 -0.39 -3.01 1.54
C PRO A 125 -0.93 -4.39 1.18
N ILE A 126 -0.10 -5.42 1.01
CA ILE A 126 -0.60 -6.78 0.76
C ILE A 126 -1.26 -7.39 2.00
N TYR A 127 -0.86 -6.95 3.20
CA TYR A 127 -1.29 -7.54 4.46
C TYR A 127 -1.97 -6.51 5.37
N ARG A 128 -2.84 -7.01 6.26
CA ARG A 128 -3.50 -6.17 7.29
C ARG A 128 -2.58 -5.80 8.44
N ASN A 129 -1.58 -6.64 8.73
CA ASN A 129 -0.62 -6.42 9.80
C ASN A 129 0.79 -6.31 9.21
N PRO A 130 1.67 -5.51 9.82
CA PRO A 130 3.07 -5.47 9.44
C PRO A 130 3.79 -6.78 9.74
N LEU A 131 4.91 -6.96 9.04
CA LEU A 131 5.78 -8.13 9.12
C LEU A 131 7.08 -7.78 9.82
N ARG A 132 7.54 -8.66 10.70
CA ARG A 132 8.90 -8.69 11.24
C ARG A 132 9.64 -9.86 10.61
N ILE A 133 10.74 -9.55 9.95
CA ILE A 133 11.58 -10.53 9.27
C ILE A 133 12.95 -10.53 9.97
N GLU A 134 13.35 -11.71 10.45
CA GLU A 134 14.65 -11.95 11.06
C GLU A 134 15.55 -12.60 10.01
N ILE A 135 16.69 -11.97 9.71
CA ILE A 135 17.70 -12.46 8.77
C ILE A 135 18.99 -12.71 9.55
N PHE A 136 19.56 -13.89 9.38
CA PHE A 136 20.83 -14.31 9.99
C PHE A 136 21.67 -15.05 8.95
N ASP A 137 22.98 -14.76 8.88
CA ASP A 137 23.90 -15.35 7.89
C ASP A 137 23.34 -15.38 6.45
N ASP A 138 22.75 -14.25 6.03
CA ASP A 138 22.10 -14.08 4.71
C ASP A 138 20.98 -15.10 4.41
N SER A 139 20.30 -15.58 5.45
CA SER A 139 19.15 -16.49 5.39
C SER A 139 17.94 -15.88 6.12
N VAL A 140 16.74 -16.05 5.56
CA VAL A 140 15.48 -15.68 6.22
C VAL A 140 15.13 -16.72 7.29
N GLU A 141 15.38 -16.41 8.56
CA GLU A 141 15.19 -17.32 9.68
C GLU A 141 13.79 -17.23 10.31
N SER A 142 13.14 -16.07 10.23
CA SER A 142 11.79 -15.91 10.78
C SER A 142 10.99 -14.86 10.02
N ILE A 143 9.71 -15.15 9.82
CA ILE A 143 8.73 -14.19 9.29
C ILE A 143 7.53 -14.23 10.23
N ARG A 144 7.15 -13.09 10.81
CA ARG A 144 6.01 -13.00 11.74
C ARG A 144 5.21 -11.76 11.46
N PHE A 145 3.89 -11.86 11.56
CA PHE A 145 3.06 -10.68 11.68
C PHE A 145 3.18 -10.13 13.10
N PHE A 146 3.04 -8.82 13.25
CA PHE A 146 2.98 -8.17 14.56
C PHE A 146 1.93 -7.07 14.58
N ASP A 147 1.46 -6.76 15.78
CA ASP A 147 0.47 -5.71 16.00
C ASP A 147 1.14 -4.33 15.99
N LEU A 148 0.62 -3.41 15.16
CA LEU A 148 1.25 -2.12 14.90
C LEU A 148 1.34 -1.24 16.17
N GLU A 149 0.32 -1.29 17.02
CA GLU A 149 0.25 -0.46 18.23
C GLU A 149 1.15 -1.02 19.35
N THR A 150 0.94 -2.29 19.70
CA THR A 150 1.62 -2.96 20.82
C THR A 150 3.02 -3.48 20.45
N GLN A 151 3.34 -3.56 19.15
CA GLN A 151 4.61 -4.08 18.62
C GLN A 151 4.86 -5.56 18.99
N SER A 152 3.80 -6.28 19.37
CA SER A 152 3.85 -7.67 19.81
C SER A 152 3.61 -8.62 18.63
N SER A 153 4.35 -9.74 18.58
CA SER A 153 4.16 -10.75 17.55
C SER A 153 2.75 -11.38 17.63
N ILE A 154 2.15 -11.63 16.47
CA ILE A 154 0.83 -12.25 16.33
C ILE A 154 1.00 -13.71 15.90
N GLU A 155 1.29 -13.94 14.62
CA GLU A 155 1.40 -15.27 14.03
C GLU A 155 2.62 -15.39 13.12
N LYS A 156 3.10 -16.61 12.92
CA LYS A 156 4.22 -16.90 12.00
C LYS A 156 3.72 -17.07 10.57
N SER A 157 4.55 -16.69 9.61
CA SER A 157 4.33 -16.96 8.19
C SER A 157 5.50 -17.74 7.60
N ASN A 158 5.23 -18.51 6.53
CA ASN A 158 6.26 -19.21 5.77
C ASN A 158 6.77 -18.40 4.57
N ASN A 159 6.09 -17.30 4.22
CA ASN A 159 6.50 -16.41 3.15
C ASN A 159 5.99 -14.99 3.39
N PHE A 160 6.55 -14.04 2.65
CA PHE A 160 5.99 -12.70 2.52
C PHE A 160 6.11 -12.20 1.09
N ARG A 161 5.25 -11.24 0.76
CA ARG A 161 5.15 -10.61 -0.55
C ARG A 161 5.31 -9.11 -0.42
N LEU A 162 5.93 -8.51 -1.42
CA LEU A 162 6.05 -7.05 -1.55
C LEU A 162 5.34 -6.56 -2.82
N SER A 163 4.84 -5.33 -2.78
CA SER A 163 4.25 -4.60 -3.90
C SER A 163 4.89 -3.22 -4.01
N LYS A 164 4.57 -2.47 -5.07
CA LYS A 164 4.93 -1.05 -5.12
C LYS A 164 4.23 -0.31 -3.97
N SER A 165 4.97 0.57 -3.30
CA SER A 165 4.44 1.39 -2.21
C SER A 165 3.63 2.57 -2.74
N SER A 166 4.13 3.23 -3.77
CA SER A 166 3.52 4.43 -4.33
C SER A 166 3.26 4.25 -5.82
N LEU A 167 2.17 4.85 -6.27
CA LEU A 167 1.86 4.96 -7.69
C LEU A 167 2.83 5.89 -8.41
N TYR A 168 3.32 6.91 -7.68
CA TYR A 168 4.19 7.96 -8.17
C TYR A 168 5.53 7.90 -7.45
N THR A 169 6.61 8.08 -8.19
CA THR A 169 7.94 8.27 -7.62
C THR A 169 8.18 9.76 -7.38
N PHE A 170 8.98 10.08 -6.35
CA PHE A 170 9.41 11.45 -6.06
C PHE A 170 10.87 11.66 -6.49
N ASP A 171 11.27 11.01 -7.58
CA ASP A 171 12.56 11.29 -8.22
C ASP A 171 12.49 12.58 -9.04
N ASP A 172 13.66 13.11 -9.40
CA ASP A 172 13.77 14.39 -10.11
C ASP A 172 13.00 14.42 -11.42
N HIS A 173 12.90 13.27 -12.10
CA HIS A 173 12.19 13.14 -13.37
C HIS A 173 10.68 13.22 -13.16
N SER A 174 10.12 12.44 -12.23
CA SER A 174 8.70 12.47 -11.89
C SER A 174 8.27 13.83 -11.32
N LEU A 175 9.10 14.45 -10.48
CA LEU A 175 8.86 15.80 -9.98
C LEU A 175 8.89 16.86 -11.09
N LYS A 176 9.74 16.69 -12.11
CA LYS A 176 9.74 17.56 -13.29
C LYS A 176 8.43 17.43 -14.07
N ILE A 177 7.98 16.21 -14.35
CA ILE A 177 6.69 15.97 -15.04
C ILE A 177 5.54 16.62 -14.26
N PHE A 178 5.50 16.44 -12.94
CA PHE A 178 4.50 17.07 -12.09
C PHE A 178 4.51 18.60 -12.24
N ARG A 179 5.68 19.24 -12.15
CA ARG A 179 5.79 20.72 -12.28
C ARG A 179 5.36 21.22 -13.64
N ASP A 180 5.78 20.53 -14.70
CA ASP A 180 5.44 20.90 -16.08
C ASP A 180 3.93 20.81 -16.30
N ASN A 181 3.30 19.70 -15.91
CA ASN A 181 1.85 19.49 -16.01
C ASN A 181 1.06 20.46 -15.13
N TRP A 182 1.53 20.75 -13.91
CA TRP A 182 0.88 21.71 -13.01
C TRP A 182 0.81 23.09 -13.65
N ARG A 183 1.93 23.59 -14.18
CA ARG A 183 2.01 24.92 -14.81
C ARG A 183 1.20 25.00 -16.10
N GLU A 184 1.09 23.90 -16.83
CA GLU A 184 0.25 23.83 -18.03
C GLU A 184 -1.24 23.88 -17.68
N TYR A 185 -1.68 23.19 -16.63
CA TYR A 185 -3.09 23.07 -16.27
C TYR A 185 -3.59 24.25 -15.41
N PHE A 186 -2.78 24.72 -14.46
CA PHE A 186 -3.13 25.79 -13.52
C PHE A 186 -2.48 27.13 -13.87
N GLN A 187 -2.62 27.58 -15.12
CA GLN A 187 -1.93 28.76 -15.65
C GLN A 187 -2.22 30.07 -14.89
N GLU A 188 -3.41 30.18 -14.29
CA GLU A 188 -3.86 31.38 -13.58
C GLU A 188 -3.49 31.39 -12.09
N TYR A 189 -2.90 30.30 -11.58
CA TYR A 189 -2.58 30.16 -10.15
C TYR A 189 -1.08 30.33 -9.90
N ASP A 190 -0.75 31.21 -8.97
CA ASP A 190 0.63 31.40 -8.52
C ASP A 190 1.05 30.23 -7.62
N GLU A 191 1.94 29.38 -8.15
CA GLU A 191 2.46 28.18 -7.49
C GLU A 191 3.07 28.45 -6.11
N ARG A 192 3.52 29.69 -5.83
CA ARG A 192 4.09 30.10 -4.53
C ARG A 192 3.06 30.11 -3.40
N HIS A 193 1.78 30.25 -3.74
CA HIS A 193 0.69 30.22 -2.78
C HIS A 193 0.03 28.83 -2.67
N CYS A 194 0.49 27.85 -3.45
CA CYS A 194 0.00 26.48 -3.37
C CYS A 194 0.90 25.64 -2.48
N GLU A 195 0.41 25.32 -1.29
CA GLU A 195 1.13 24.51 -0.30
C GLU A 195 1.54 23.14 -0.85
N ILE A 196 0.64 22.45 -1.55
CA ILE A 196 0.91 21.14 -2.17
C ILE A 196 2.06 21.24 -3.16
N PHE A 197 2.04 22.25 -4.04
CA PHE A 197 3.10 22.44 -5.01
C PHE A 197 4.45 22.72 -4.34
N GLN A 198 4.49 23.62 -3.35
CA GLN A 198 5.72 23.97 -2.65
C GLN A 198 6.32 22.78 -1.87
N ASN A 199 5.46 21.96 -1.26
CA ASN A 199 5.90 20.78 -0.51
C ASN A 199 6.44 19.67 -1.43
N LEU A 200 5.77 19.42 -2.55
CA LEU A 200 6.25 18.49 -3.58
C LEU A 200 7.54 18.99 -4.25
N ASN A 201 7.66 20.30 -4.45
CA ASN A 201 8.86 20.91 -5.04
C ASN A 201 10.09 20.84 -4.12
N THR A 202 9.89 20.78 -2.80
CA THR A 202 10.96 20.66 -1.80
C THR A 202 11.24 19.21 -1.37
N SER A 203 10.62 18.23 -2.04
CA SER A 203 10.78 16.79 -1.77
C SER A 203 10.45 16.37 -0.33
N ARG A 204 9.57 17.10 0.37
CA ARG A 204 9.09 16.70 1.70
C ARG A 204 8.03 15.61 1.56
N LYS A 205 8.47 14.36 1.76
CA LYS A 205 7.70 13.13 1.51
C LYS A 205 6.53 12.87 2.47
N ALA A 206 6.60 13.37 3.70
CA ALA A 206 5.87 12.76 4.82
C ALA A 206 4.35 13.01 4.84
N GLU A 207 3.84 14.09 4.25
CA GLU A 207 2.42 14.48 4.42
C GLU A 207 1.59 14.49 3.12
N TYR A 208 2.19 14.31 1.94
CA TYR A 208 1.51 14.63 0.66
C TYR A 208 1.46 13.51 -0.38
N LEU A 209 1.95 12.30 -0.08
CA LEU A 209 1.40 11.09 -0.72
C LEU A 209 -0.14 11.05 -0.62
N ILE A 210 -0.65 11.70 0.43
CA ILE A 210 -2.04 11.82 0.85
C ILE A 210 -2.92 12.54 -0.18
N VAL A 211 -2.42 13.58 -0.84
CA VAL A 211 -3.27 14.43 -1.71
C VAL A 211 -3.38 13.88 -3.14
N ILE A 212 -2.40 13.12 -3.61
CA ILE A 212 -2.45 12.61 -4.99
C ILE A 212 -3.48 11.48 -5.13
N HIS A 213 -3.86 10.80 -4.04
CA HIS A 213 -4.97 9.84 -4.05
C HIS A 213 -6.37 10.50 -4.08
N SER A 214 -6.50 11.76 -3.63
CA SER A 214 -7.80 12.47 -3.59
C SER A 214 -8.05 13.38 -4.79
N LEU A 215 -7.08 13.51 -5.70
CA LEU A 215 -7.17 14.27 -6.96
C LEU A 215 -7.67 13.43 -8.16
N TYR A 216 -8.05 12.17 -7.93
CA TYR A 216 -8.64 11.28 -8.93
C TYR A 216 -10.00 10.73 -8.48
#